data_AF-A0A9E8MWR3-F1
#
_entry.id   AF-A0A9E8MWR3-F1
#
_cell.length_a   1.000
_cell.length_b   1.000
_cell.length_c   1.000
_cell.angle_alpha   90.00
_cell.angle_beta   90.00
_cell.angle_gamma   90.00
#
_symmetry.space_group_name_H-M   'P 1'
#
loop_
_entity.id
_entity.type
_entity.pdbx_description
1 polymer ?
#
loop_
_entity_poly.entity_id
_entity_poly.type
_entity_poly.pdbx_seq_one_letter_code
_entity_poly.pdbx_strand_id
1 'polypeptide(L)'
;MHTEKIYDENGKSFTRVFASDKVENVNPVEYYKTFELQRRMISLRDILSMENAILTAQLDDDYFRRKAEETLVGFFEKFENTKVHDNFIKLLQTERKKDQIRLLKGMILNPDQLMSLIFKSFNDFGYLYSKYHFKNLPNGFEGKKLPKIFHVKEDGSIDKTGDTDLSDGELKHVIDHRKVIVSHFFVNDDNWHCFFLTYNSIGGRENWKNGQPHFHYISSAFGISKDDFIESMQTGKYRSTPVHIDLLEYGKQPDKE
;
A
#
# COMPACT_ATOMS: atom_id res chain seq x y z
N MET A 1 3.74 -3.24 -13.41
CA MET A 1 3.68 -1.90 -12.78
C MET A 1 3.10 -0.92 -13.80
N HIS A 2 2.07 -0.16 -13.42
CA HIS A 2 1.57 0.93 -14.27
C HIS A 2 2.31 2.23 -13.90
N THR A 3 2.73 3.00 -14.90
CA THR A 3 3.39 4.30 -14.68
C THR A 3 2.81 5.38 -15.57
N GLU A 4 2.65 6.58 -15.02
CA GLU A 4 2.10 7.75 -15.72
C GLU A 4 2.88 9.01 -15.33
N LYS A 5 3.13 9.90 -16.31
CA LYS A 5 3.53 11.29 -16.04
C LYS A 5 2.27 12.17 -16.05
N ILE A 6 2.04 12.88 -14.96
CA ILE A 6 0.96 13.86 -14.84
C ILE A 6 1.62 15.23 -14.80
N TYR A 7 1.60 15.93 -15.93
CA TYR A 7 2.17 17.27 -16.05
C TYR A 7 1.32 18.29 -15.30
N ASP A 8 1.97 19.29 -14.74
CA ASP A 8 1.28 20.47 -14.21
C ASP A 8 0.63 21.29 -15.34
N GLU A 9 -0.25 22.23 -14.98
CA GLU A 9 -1.01 23.03 -15.97
C GLU A 9 -0.12 23.86 -16.89
N ASN A 10 1.09 24.22 -16.43
CA ASN A 10 2.06 25.00 -17.21
C ASN A 10 3.03 24.13 -18.03
N GLY A 11 2.98 22.80 -17.88
CA GLY A 11 3.79 21.81 -18.58
C GLY A 11 5.28 21.79 -18.21
N LYS A 12 5.72 22.55 -17.20
CA LYS A 12 7.14 22.68 -16.82
C LYS A 12 7.56 21.64 -15.80
N SER A 13 6.62 21.06 -15.07
CA SER A 13 6.89 19.99 -14.12
C SER A 13 5.91 18.84 -14.29
N PHE A 14 6.20 17.69 -13.68
CA PHE A 14 5.29 16.57 -13.67
C PHE A 14 5.40 15.77 -12.38
N THR A 15 4.31 15.12 -12.01
CA THR A 15 4.28 14.05 -11.02
C THR A 15 4.39 12.70 -11.73
N ARG A 16 5.37 11.88 -11.32
CA ARG A 16 5.47 10.49 -11.76
C ARG A 16 4.67 9.59 -10.81
N VAL A 17 3.65 8.92 -11.33
CA VAL A 17 2.87 7.92 -10.59
C VAL A 17 3.42 6.52 -10.86
N PHE A 18 3.60 5.75 -9.79
CA PHE A 18 3.87 4.31 -9.83
C PHE A 18 2.71 3.58 -9.16
N ALA A 19 1.85 2.94 -9.95
CA ALA A 19 0.66 2.27 -9.46
C ALA A 19 0.76 0.75 -9.59
N SER A 20 0.24 0.07 -8.57
CA SER A 20 0.03 -1.37 -8.56
C SER A 20 -1.24 -1.66 -7.76
N ASP A 21 -2.38 -1.52 -8.44
CA ASP A 21 -3.69 -1.65 -7.80
C ASP A 21 -4.08 -3.11 -7.54
N LYS A 22 -3.53 -4.04 -8.34
CA LYS A 22 -3.71 -5.49 -8.18
C LYS A 22 -2.38 -6.22 -8.43
N VAL A 23 -1.99 -7.02 -7.45
CA VAL A 23 -0.90 -8.00 -7.52
C VAL A 23 -1.49 -9.33 -7.05
N GLU A 24 -1.33 -10.40 -7.83
CA GLU A 24 -1.98 -11.68 -7.57
C GLU A 24 -0.93 -12.80 -7.53
N ASN A 25 -0.88 -13.52 -6.41
CA ASN A 25 -0.17 -14.78 -6.20
C ASN A 25 1.28 -14.78 -6.73
N VAL A 26 2.07 -13.78 -6.36
CA VAL A 26 3.47 -13.66 -6.79
C VAL A 26 4.44 -14.09 -5.69
N ASN A 27 5.68 -14.41 -6.09
CA ASN A 27 6.81 -14.37 -5.16
C ASN A 27 7.04 -12.90 -4.73
N PRO A 28 6.82 -12.53 -3.46
CA PRO A 28 6.96 -11.15 -3.02
C PRO A 28 8.40 -10.64 -3.12
N VAL A 29 9.41 -11.48 -2.91
CA VAL A 29 10.82 -11.09 -2.93
C VAL A 29 11.20 -10.64 -4.35
N GLU A 30 10.89 -11.47 -5.34
CA GLU A 30 11.14 -11.15 -6.75
C GLU A 30 10.30 -9.95 -7.22
N TYR A 31 9.01 -9.93 -6.84
CA TYR A 31 8.10 -8.84 -7.19
C TYR A 31 8.62 -7.48 -6.70
N TYR A 32 8.97 -7.36 -5.41
CA TYR A 32 9.45 -6.09 -4.86
C TYR A 32 10.84 -5.72 -5.37
N LYS A 33 11.75 -6.69 -5.56
CA LYS A 33 13.07 -6.46 -6.20
C LYS A 33 12.91 -5.88 -7.61
N THR A 34 12.04 -6.48 -8.42
CA THR A 34 11.75 -6.03 -9.78
C THR A 34 11.07 -4.66 -9.79
N PHE A 35 10.05 -4.47 -8.94
CA PHE A 35 9.32 -3.21 -8.83
C PHE A 35 10.24 -2.05 -8.47
N GLU A 36 11.10 -2.22 -7.48
CA GLU A 36 12.03 -1.18 -7.03
C GLU A 36 13.12 -0.86 -8.04
N LEU A 37 13.64 -1.89 -8.74
CA LEU A 37 14.59 -1.70 -9.82
C LEU A 37 13.97 -0.85 -10.93
N GLN A 38 12.80 -1.23 -11.43
CA GLN A 38 12.09 -0.49 -12.48
C GLN A 38 11.74 0.93 -12.03
N ARG A 39 11.28 1.09 -10.78
CA ARG A 39 10.97 2.41 -10.20
C ARG A 39 12.20 3.32 -10.23
N ARG A 40 13.35 2.83 -9.76
CA ARG A 40 14.60 3.60 -9.74
C ARG A 40 15.11 3.92 -11.14
N MET A 41 15.06 2.97 -12.07
CA MET A 41 15.43 3.21 -13.48
C MET A 41 14.61 4.35 -14.09
N ILE A 42 13.29 4.32 -13.92
CA ILE A 42 12.38 5.35 -14.45
C ILE A 42 12.64 6.70 -13.77
N SER A 43 12.77 6.71 -12.44
CA SER A 43 13.05 7.95 -11.70
C SER A 43 14.38 8.59 -12.09
N LEU A 44 15.44 7.79 -12.25
CA LEU A 44 16.75 8.28 -12.69
C LEU A 44 16.67 8.87 -14.11
N ARG A 45 15.96 8.20 -15.02
CA ARG A 45 15.72 8.71 -16.37
C ARG A 45 14.96 10.02 -16.35
N ASP A 46 13.92 10.10 -15.54
CA ASP A 46 13.09 11.29 -15.41
C ASP A 46 13.90 12.48 -14.86
N ILE A 47 14.68 12.28 -13.80
CA ILE A 47 15.55 13.31 -13.22
C ILE A 47 16.59 13.77 -14.24
N LEU A 48 17.32 12.85 -14.89
CA LEU A 48 18.33 13.23 -15.89
C LEU A 48 17.71 13.92 -17.10
N SER A 49 16.52 13.51 -17.54
CA SER A 49 15.82 14.16 -18.66
C SER A 49 15.41 15.60 -18.34
N MET A 50 15.07 15.89 -17.08
CA MET A 50 14.74 17.25 -16.63
C MET A 50 15.97 18.16 -16.63
N GLU A 51 17.14 17.62 -16.31
CA GLU A 51 18.41 18.36 -16.32
C GLU A 51 18.96 18.54 -17.75
N ASN A 52 19.00 17.46 -18.55
CA ASN A 52 19.50 17.49 -19.91
C ASN A 52 18.88 16.38 -20.77
N ALA A 53 17.80 16.70 -21.46
CA ALA A 53 17.07 15.74 -22.32
C ALA A 53 17.92 15.20 -23.48
N ILE A 54 18.78 16.02 -24.09
CA ILE A 54 19.61 15.62 -25.25
C ILE A 54 20.62 14.56 -24.83
N LEU A 55 21.34 14.80 -23.73
CA LEU A 55 22.30 13.84 -23.20
C LEU A 55 21.61 12.57 -22.72
N THR A 56 20.47 12.71 -22.03
CA THR A 56 19.74 11.56 -21.50
C THR A 56 19.23 10.64 -22.61
N ALA A 57 18.84 11.19 -23.76
CA ALA A 57 18.42 10.42 -24.93
C ALA A 57 19.56 9.59 -25.57
N GLN A 58 20.83 9.88 -25.25
CA GLN A 58 21.99 9.11 -25.70
C GLN A 58 22.34 7.94 -24.77
N LEU A 59 21.72 7.89 -23.58
CA LEU A 59 21.93 6.82 -22.60
C LEU A 59 20.97 5.66 -22.88
N ASP A 60 21.51 4.43 -22.88
CA ASP A 60 20.72 3.22 -23.07
C ASP A 60 20.06 2.73 -21.76
N ASP A 61 19.18 1.74 -21.90
CA ASP A 61 18.49 1.13 -20.76
C ASP A 61 19.47 0.46 -19.77
N ASP A 62 20.60 -0.06 -20.26
CA ASP A 62 21.63 -0.70 -19.45
C ASP A 62 22.34 0.27 -18.51
N TYR A 63 22.59 1.52 -18.95
CA TYR A 63 23.08 2.58 -18.09
C TYR A 63 22.14 2.80 -16.90
N PHE A 64 20.85 3.00 -17.17
CA PHE A 64 19.86 3.24 -16.11
C PHE A 64 19.70 2.03 -15.20
N ARG A 65 19.74 0.82 -15.76
CA ARG A 65 19.67 -0.42 -14.99
C ARG A 65 20.84 -0.53 -14.02
N ARG A 66 22.07 -0.39 -14.51
CA ARG A 66 23.28 -0.43 -13.67
C ARG A 66 23.25 0.61 -12.56
N LYS A 67 22.86 1.84 -12.88
CA LYS A 67 22.73 2.91 -11.88
C LYS A 67 21.63 2.63 -10.85
N ALA A 68 20.50 2.07 -11.28
CA ALA A 68 19.47 1.64 -10.35
C ALA A 68 19.96 0.51 -9.42
N GLU A 69 20.68 -0.48 -9.95
CA GLU A 69 21.30 -1.57 -9.18
C GLU A 69 22.31 -1.03 -8.14
N GLU A 70 23.17 -0.06 -8.52
CA GLU A 70 24.09 0.62 -7.59
C GLU A 70 23.34 1.29 -6.41
N THR A 71 22.19 1.95 -6.67
CA THR A 71 21.37 2.57 -5.61
C THR A 71 20.54 1.60 -4.77
N LEU A 72 20.56 0.32 -5.13
CA LEU A 72 19.82 -0.76 -4.47
C LEU A 72 20.67 -1.60 -3.53
N VAL A 73 22.00 -1.42 -3.55
CA VAL A 73 22.92 -2.14 -2.65
C VAL A 73 22.50 -1.92 -1.19
N GLY A 74 22.32 -3.00 -0.44
CA GLY A 74 21.87 -2.98 0.96
C GLY A 74 20.40 -2.63 1.20
N PHE A 75 19.65 -2.20 0.17
CA PHE A 75 18.25 -1.77 0.35
C PHE A 75 17.35 -2.92 0.82
N PHE A 76 17.49 -4.11 0.23
CA PHE A 76 16.70 -5.28 0.60
C PHE A 76 17.23 -6.01 1.83
N GLU A 77 18.54 -5.94 2.07
CA GLU A 77 19.18 -6.53 3.25
C GLU A 77 18.59 -5.97 4.55
N LYS A 78 18.16 -4.70 4.54
CA LYS A 78 17.43 -4.10 5.67
C LYS A 78 16.20 -4.93 6.04
N PHE A 79 15.36 -5.30 5.07
CA PHE A 79 14.14 -6.06 5.31
C PHE A 79 14.43 -7.51 5.64
N GLU A 80 15.40 -8.12 4.95
CA GLU A 80 15.83 -9.51 5.19
C GLU A 80 16.37 -9.69 6.63
N ASN A 81 17.02 -8.66 7.19
CA ASN A 81 17.57 -8.67 8.55
C ASN A 81 16.63 -8.08 9.62
N THR A 82 15.54 -7.43 9.22
CA THR A 82 14.58 -6.87 10.18
C THR A 82 13.87 -8.00 10.93
N LYS A 83 14.03 -8.04 12.26
CA LYS A 83 13.38 -9.03 13.10
C LYS A 83 11.87 -8.76 13.18
N VAL A 84 11.11 -9.81 12.92
CA VAL A 84 9.66 -9.85 13.14
C VAL A 84 9.39 -10.65 14.41
N HIS A 85 8.44 -10.18 15.22
CA HIS A 85 8.09 -10.87 16.46
C HIS A 85 7.58 -12.29 16.20
N ASP A 86 8.02 -13.27 17.00
CA ASP A 86 7.72 -14.70 16.83
C ASP A 86 6.22 -15.02 16.73
N ASN A 87 5.36 -14.22 17.36
CA ASN A 87 3.91 -14.40 17.24
C ASN A 87 3.40 -14.28 15.80
N PHE A 88 3.98 -13.42 14.96
CA PHE A 88 3.62 -13.34 13.55
C PHE A 88 4.10 -14.56 12.77
N ILE A 89 5.26 -15.11 13.14
CA ILE A 89 5.78 -16.34 12.53
C ILE A 89 4.87 -17.52 12.90
N LYS A 90 4.54 -17.66 14.18
CA LYS A 90 3.58 -18.68 14.68
C LYS A 90 2.19 -18.52 14.07
N LEU A 91 1.76 -17.28 13.80
CA LEU A 91 0.48 -16.99 13.18
C LEU A 91 0.35 -17.70 11.82
N LEU A 92 1.39 -17.66 10.99
CA LEU A 92 1.40 -18.27 9.65
C LEU A 92 1.28 -19.81 9.67
N GLN A 93 1.49 -20.43 10.83
CA GLN A 93 1.37 -21.86 11.04
C GLN A 93 0.09 -22.24 11.79
N THR A 94 -0.71 -21.25 12.21
CA THR A 94 -1.86 -21.45 13.08
C THR A 94 -3.16 -21.35 12.29
N GLU A 95 -3.95 -22.40 12.27
CA GLU A 95 -5.24 -22.45 11.55
C GLU A 95 -6.45 -22.13 12.45
N ARG A 96 -6.29 -22.16 13.77
CA ARG A 96 -7.39 -21.95 14.71
C ARG A 96 -7.60 -20.47 15.00
N LYS A 97 -8.78 -19.94 14.66
CA LYS A 97 -9.17 -18.52 14.89
C LYS A 97 -8.84 -18.01 16.31
N LYS A 98 -9.18 -18.78 17.35
CA LYS A 98 -8.95 -18.37 18.74
C LYS A 98 -7.46 -18.17 19.04
N ASP A 99 -6.61 -19.01 18.46
CA ASP A 99 -5.17 -18.94 18.64
C ASP A 99 -4.57 -17.78 17.85
N GLN A 100 -5.04 -17.54 16.62
CA GLN A 100 -4.65 -16.36 15.84
C GLN A 100 -4.99 -15.05 16.57
N ILE A 101 -6.21 -14.92 17.12
CA ILE A 101 -6.62 -13.74 17.91
C ILE A 101 -5.70 -13.57 19.14
N ARG A 102 -5.37 -14.67 19.82
CA ARG A 102 -4.48 -14.63 20.99
C ARG A 102 -3.07 -14.19 20.63
N LEU A 103 -2.52 -14.68 19.52
CA LEU A 103 -1.18 -14.33 19.04
C LEU A 103 -1.07 -12.84 18.67
N LEU A 104 -2.15 -12.25 18.16
CA LEU A 104 -2.18 -10.86 17.68
C LEU A 104 -2.57 -9.83 18.74
N LYS A 105 -2.94 -10.27 19.94
CA LYS A 105 -3.35 -9.36 21.00
C LYS A 105 -2.18 -8.47 21.44
N GLY A 106 -2.34 -7.14 21.26
CA GLY A 106 -1.33 -6.15 21.65
C GLY A 106 -0.10 -6.14 20.76
N MET A 107 -0.19 -6.77 19.57
CA MET A 107 0.91 -6.78 18.61
C MET A 107 1.06 -5.43 17.92
N ILE A 108 2.29 -5.19 17.49
CA ILE A 108 2.73 -3.96 16.83
C ILE A 108 3.53 -4.33 15.59
N LEU A 109 3.40 -3.54 14.53
CA LEU A 109 4.23 -3.57 13.33
C LEU A 109 4.65 -2.16 12.94
N ASN A 110 5.81 -2.04 12.30
CA ASN A 110 6.15 -0.88 11.47
C ASN A 110 6.27 -1.33 9.99
N PRO A 111 6.46 -0.39 9.04
CA PRO A 111 6.54 -0.73 7.62
C PRO A 111 7.68 -1.71 7.27
N ASP A 112 8.84 -1.59 7.92
CA ASP A 112 9.98 -2.48 7.68
C ASP A 112 9.69 -3.91 8.16
N GLN A 113 9.05 -4.05 9.32
CA GLN A 113 8.62 -5.34 9.86
C GLN A 113 7.53 -5.98 9.02
N LEU A 114 6.59 -5.20 8.48
CA LEU A 114 5.60 -5.71 7.54
C LEU A 114 6.28 -6.26 6.28
N MET A 115 7.23 -5.52 5.69
CA MET A 115 7.97 -5.99 4.51
C MET A 115 8.77 -7.26 4.81
N SER A 116 9.45 -7.31 5.97
CA SER A 116 10.15 -8.51 6.42
C SER A 116 9.18 -9.70 6.59
N LEU A 117 8.00 -9.48 7.18
CA LEU A 117 6.97 -10.52 7.32
C LEU A 117 6.47 -11.01 5.96
N ILE A 118 6.25 -10.10 5.00
CA ILE A 118 5.88 -10.44 3.62
C ILE A 118 6.94 -11.37 3.00
N PHE A 119 8.23 -11.03 3.11
CA PHE A 119 9.32 -11.84 2.55
C PHE A 119 9.45 -13.20 3.26
N LYS A 120 9.40 -13.20 4.59
CA LYS A 120 9.46 -14.43 5.41
C LYS A 120 8.31 -15.37 5.13
N SER A 121 7.10 -14.84 4.90
CA SER A 121 5.94 -15.66 4.56
C SER A 121 6.19 -16.54 3.32
N PHE A 122 6.90 -16.02 2.33
CA PHE A 122 7.27 -16.79 1.15
C PHE A 122 8.51 -17.66 1.39
N ASN A 123 9.62 -17.07 1.86
CA ASN A 123 10.90 -17.77 1.97
C ASN A 123 10.86 -18.95 2.95
N ASP A 124 10.16 -18.79 4.08
CA ASP A 124 10.18 -19.76 5.17
C ASP A 124 8.96 -20.71 5.11
N PHE A 125 7.86 -20.28 4.48
CA PHE A 125 6.57 -20.99 4.51
C PHE A 125 5.88 -21.17 3.16
N GLY A 126 6.45 -20.65 2.07
CA GLY A 126 5.92 -20.83 0.72
C GLY A 126 4.65 -20.03 0.38
N TYR A 127 4.22 -19.08 1.22
CA TYR A 127 3.03 -18.27 0.92
C TYR A 127 3.26 -17.37 -0.28
N LEU A 128 2.37 -17.45 -1.27
CA LEU A 128 2.30 -16.49 -2.36
C LEU A 128 1.67 -15.18 -1.87
N TYR A 129 2.12 -14.07 -2.44
CA TYR A 129 1.69 -12.74 -2.04
C TYR A 129 0.69 -12.15 -3.03
N SER A 130 -0.40 -11.60 -2.50
CA SER A 130 -1.30 -10.74 -3.27
C SER A 130 -1.49 -9.40 -2.56
N LYS A 131 -1.60 -8.33 -3.35
CA LYS A 131 -1.87 -6.98 -2.86
C LYS A 131 -3.02 -6.39 -3.66
N TYR A 132 -4.00 -5.84 -2.96
CA TYR A 132 -5.09 -5.12 -3.61
C TYR A 132 -5.28 -3.74 -3.01
N HIS A 133 -5.59 -2.80 -3.88
CA HIS A 133 -5.95 -1.43 -3.55
C HIS A 133 -7.39 -1.18 -3.99
N PHE A 134 -8.31 -1.14 -3.03
CA PHE A 134 -9.71 -0.87 -3.28
C PHE A 134 -10.00 0.60 -3.04
N LYS A 135 -10.71 1.23 -3.98
CA LYS A 135 -11.13 2.63 -3.90
C LYS A 135 -12.63 2.68 -4.13
N ASN A 136 -13.36 3.08 -3.11
CA ASN A 136 -14.80 3.25 -3.14
C ASN A 136 -15.11 4.73 -2.98
N LEU A 137 -15.72 5.31 -3.99
CA LEU A 137 -16.21 6.68 -3.91
C LEU A 137 -17.46 6.75 -3.01
N PRO A 138 -17.74 7.90 -2.42
CA PRO A 138 -19.03 8.14 -1.78
C PRO A 138 -20.18 8.00 -2.80
N ASN A 139 -21.37 7.63 -2.32
CA ASN A 139 -22.57 7.54 -3.16
C ASN A 139 -22.82 8.88 -3.89
N GLY A 140 -23.21 8.80 -5.17
CA GLY A 140 -23.49 9.97 -6.01
C GLY A 140 -22.29 10.48 -6.80
N PHE A 141 -21.11 9.87 -6.62
CA PHE A 141 -19.90 10.19 -7.38
C PHE A 141 -19.55 9.11 -8.42
N GLU A 142 -20.40 8.09 -8.58
CA GLU A 142 -20.21 7.06 -9.60
C GLU A 142 -20.25 7.67 -11.01
N GLY A 143 -19.20 7.41 -11.80
CA GLY A 143 -19.09 7.92 -13.18
C GLY A 143 -18.69 9.39 -13.30
N LYS A 144 -18.50 10.12 -12.19
CA LYS A 144 -17.99 11.50 -12.20
C LYS A 144 -16.55 11.56 -12.68
N LYS A 145 -16.18 12.65 -13.37
CA LYS A 145 -14.83 12.83 -13.91
C LYS A 145 -13.94 13.40 -12.81
N LEU A 146 -13.22 12.52 -12.09
CA LEU A 146 -12.24 12.96 -11.11
C LEU A 146 -11.01 13.57 -11.81
N PRO A 147 -10.39 14.61 -11.23
CA PRO A 147 -9.10 15.10 -11.71
C PRO A 147 -8.03 14.02 -11.46
N LYS A 148 -6.94 14.08 -12.23
CA LYS A 148 -5.87 13.06 -12.17
C LYS A 148 -5.18 13.05 -10.80
N ILE A 149 -4.94 14.23 -10.24
CA ILE A 149 -4.38 14.42 -8.89
C ILE A 149 -5.25 15.45 -8.19
N PHE A 150 -5.58 15.20 -6.93
CA PHE A 150 -6.20 16.21 -6.06
C PHE A 150 -5.93 15.90 -4.59
N HIS A 151 -5.65 16.94 -3.80
CA HIS A 151 -5.42 16.82 -2.36
C HIS A 151 -5.90 18.08 -1.62
N VAL A 152 -6.12 17.93 -0.31
CA VAL A 152 -6.43 19.06 0.59
C VAL A 152 -5.10 19.66 1.07
N LYS A 153 -4.90 20.96 0.86
CA LYS A 153 -3.76 21.72 1.39
C LYS A 153 -3.90 21.98 2.89
N GLU A 154 -2.84 22.46 3.53
CA GLU A 154 -2.84 22.80 4.97
C GLU A 154 -3.89 23.87 5.33
N ASP A 155 -4.15 24.82 4.42
CA ASP A 155 -5.18 25.86 4.58
C ASP A 155 -6.62 25.35 4.32
N GLY A 156 -6.77 24.07 3.98
CA GLY A 156 -8.05 23.44 3.70
C GLY A 156 -8.59 23.64 2.28
N SER A 157 -7.87 24.36 1.42
CA SER A 157 -8.19 24.49 -0.02
C SER A 157 -7.83 23.22 -0.80
N ILE A 158 -8.39 23.07 -2.00
CA ILE A 158 -8.09 21.94 -2.88
C ILE A 158 -7.01 22.32 -3.88
N ASP A 159 -5.96 21.52 -3.94
CA ASP A 159 -5.07 21.46 -5.10
C ASP A 159 -5.55 20.38 -6.06
N LYS A 160 -5.55 20.65 -7.36
CA LYS A 160 -5.93 19.65 -8.37
C LYS A 160 -5.18 19.82 -9.68
N THR A 161 -5.02 18.72 -10.40
CA THR A 161 -4.43 18.70 -11.75
C THR A 161 -5.25 17.77 -12.63
N GLY A 162 -5.61 18.28 -13.81
CA GLY A 162 -6.47 17.60 -14.79
C GLY A 162 -7.95 17.98 -14.66
N ASP A 163 -8.67 17.80 -15.76
CA ASP A 163 -10.08 18.18 -15.88
C ASP A 163 -10.99 17.44 -14.90
N THR A 164 -12.00 18.16 -14.39
CA THR A 164 -13.06 17.61 -13.53
C THR A 164 -14.34 18.42 -13.69
N ASP A 165 -15.49 17.78 -13.52
CA ASP A 165 -16.81 18.42 -13.42
C ASP A 165 -17.20 18.77 -11.97
N LEU A 166 -16.35 18.44 -11.00
CA LEU A 166 -16.59 18.62 -9.58
C LEU A 166 -16.03 19.94 -9.05
N SER A 167 -16.81 20.59 -8.20
CA SER A 167 -16.38 21.72 -7.37
C SER A 167 -15.35 21.31 -6.32
N ASP A 168 -14.62 22.27 -5.76
CA ASP A 168 -13.64 21.99 -4.71
C ASP A 168 -14.29 21.42 -3.44
N GLY A 169 -15.53 21.86 -3.13
CA GLY A 169 -16.32 21.29 -2.03
C GLY A 169 -16.65 19.81 -2.25
N GLU A 170 -17.02 19.44 -3.48
CA GLU A 170 -17.27 18.06 -3.86
C GLU A 170 -15.99 17.21 -3.84
N LEU A 171 -14.87 17.73 -4.33
CA LEU A 171 -13.57 17.04 -4.26
C LEU A 171 -13.12 16.81 -2.82
N LYS A 172 -13.31 17.80 -1.95
CA LYS A 172 -13.06 17.66 -0.50
C LYS A 172 -13.95 16.57 0.10
N HIS A 173 -15.24 16.57 -0.23
CA HIS A 173 -16.16 15.53 0.21
C HIS A 173 -15.70 14.13 -0.23
N VAL A 174 -15.25 13.98 -1.48
CA VAL A 174 -14.67 12.72 -1.99
C VAL A 174 -13.44 12.31 -1.18
N ILE A 175 -12.49 13.21 -0.91
CA ILE A 175 -11.30 12.90 -0.12
C ILE A 175 -11.68 12.42 1.28
N ASP A 176 -12.64 13.09 1.91
CA ASP A 176 -12.99 12.82 3.30
C ASP A 176 -13.83 11.56 3.50
N HIS A 177 -14.66 11.20 2.52
CA HIS A 177 -15.66 10.13 2.66
C HIS A 177 -15.39 8.92 1.76
N ARG A 178 -14.41 8.98 0.85
CA ARG A 178 -14.00 7.79 0.09
C ARG A 178 -13.48 6.72 1.05
N LYS A 179 -13.79 5.45 0.76
CA LYS A 179 -13.17 4.34 1.45
C LYS A 179 -12.03 3.83 0.58
N VAL A 180 -10.82 3.88 1.12
CA VAL A 180 -9.65 3.30 0.49
C VAL A 180 -9.11 2.22 1.39
N ILE A 181 -8.92 1.03 0.84
CA ILE A 181 -8.46 -0.16 1.55
C ILE A 181 -7.22 -0.68 0.83
N VAL A 182 -6.14 -0.90 1.58
CA VAL A 182 -4.93 -1.56 1.08
C VAL A 182 -4.79 -2.87 1.82
N SER A 183 -4.76 -3.97 1.08
CA SER A 183 -4.72 -5.33 1.64
C SER A 183 -3.48 -6.08 1.18
N HIS A 184 -2.95 -6.87 2.10
CA HIS A 184 -1.79 -7.73 1.94
C HIS A 184 -2.19 -9.16 2.30
N PHE A 185 -2.35 -9.99 1.27
CA PHE A 185 -2.71 -11.40 1.41
C PHE A 185 -1.48 -12.30 1.30
N PHE A 186 -1.37 -13.25 2.22
CA PHE A 186 -0.46 -14.38 2.15
C PHE A 186 -1.31 -15.62 1.88
N VAL A 187 -1.09 -16.29 0.75
CA VAL A 187 -1.93 -17.38 0.25
C VAL A 187 -1.10 -18.66 0.11
N ASN A 188 -1.56 -19.73 0.74
CA ASN A 188 -1.03 -21.08 0.60
C ASN A 188 -2.21 -22.05 0.52
N ASP A 189 -2.57 -22.44 -0.71
CA ASP A 189 -3.79 -23.18 -1.02
C ASP A 189 -5.04 -22.53 -0.38
N ASP A 190 -5.81 -23.29 0.38
CA ASP A 190 -7.01 -22.82 1.07
C ASP A 190 -6.71 -21.98 2.33
N ASN A 191 -5.46 -22.01 2.81
CA ASN A 191 -5.06 -21.21 3.95
C ASN A 191 -4.55 -19.84 3.51
N TRP A 192 -5.14 -18.78 4.06
CA TRP A 192 -4.73 -17.43 3.74
C TRP A 192 -4.83 -16.50 4.94
N HIS A 193 -3.94 -15.51 4.97
CA HIS A 193 -3.89 -14.45 5.96
C HIS A 193 -3.99 -13.11 5.24
N CYS A 194 -4.75 -12.16 5.80
CA CYS A 194 -4.85 -10.81 5.26
C CYS A 194 -4.60 -9.77 6.36
N PHE A 195 -3.57 -8.95 6.13
CA PHE A 195 -3.32 -7.72 6.87
C PHE A 195 -3.79 -6.57 6.00
N PHE A 196 -4.71 -5.75 6.49
CA PHE A 196 -5.22 -4.64 5.69
C PHE A 196 -5.38 -3.38 6.53
N LEU A 197 -5.26 -2.23 5.86
CA LEU A 197 -5.47 -0.93 6.45
C LEU A 197 -6.51 -0.17 5.64
N THR A 198 -7.13 0.82 6.28
CA THR A 198 -7.95 1.81 5.59
C THR A 198 -7.27 3.16 5.68
N TYR A 199 -7.63 4.09 4.80
CA TYR A 199 -7.17 5.47 4.95
C TYR A 199 -7.67 6.12 6.26
N ASN A 200 -8.80 5.66 6.78
CA ASN A 200 -9.31 6.12 8.07
C ASN A 200 -8.47 5.58 9.23
N SER A 201 -8.03 4.31 9.17
CA SER A 201 -7.20 3.72 10.21
C SER A 201 -5.86 4.44 10.31
N ILE A 202 -5.18 4.70 9.18
CA ILE A 202 -3.91 5.45 9.18
C ILE A 202 -4.07 6.94 9.42
N GLY A 203 -5.26 7.50 9.17
CA GLY A 203 -5.57 8.91 9.38
C GLY A 203 -6.03 9.23 10.81
N GLY A 204 -6.10 8.24 11.70
CA GLY A 204 -6.59 8.38 13.06
C GLY A 204 -8.07 8.72 13.17
N ARG A 205 -8.86 8.32 12.17
CA ARG A 205 -10.32 8.56 12.10
C ARG A 205 -11.14 7.38 12.63
N GLU A 206 -10.50 6.26 12.94
CA GLU A 206 -11.13 5.08 13.54
C GLU A 206 -10.99 5.09 15.07
N ASN A 207 -11.97 4.53 15.77
CA ASN A 207 -11.99 4.49 17.23
C ASN A 207 -11.09 3.37 17.80
N TRP A 208 -9.79 3.50 17.61
CA TRP A 208 -8.77 2.61 18.17
C TRP A 208 -7.71 3.43 18.88
N LYS A 209 -7.54 3.22 20.21
CA LYS A 209 -6.52 3.86 21.06
C LYS A 209 -6.26 5.33 20.71
N ASN A 210 -7.29 6.17 20.80
CA ASN A 210 -7.21 7.61 20.51
C ASN A 210 -6.71 7.94 19.08
N GLY A 211 -7.09 7.11 18.10
CA GLY A 211 -6.73 7.33 16.70
C GLY A 211 -5.36 6.74 16.31
N GLN A 212 -4.81 5.80 17.09
CA GLN A 212 -3.59 5.09 16.73
C GLN A 212 -3.73 4.41 15.35
N PRO A 213 -2.83 4.69 14.39
CA PRO A 213 -2.74 3.95 13.15
C PRO A 213 -2.58 2.45 13.40
N HIS A 214 -3.31 1.64 12.65
CA HIS A 214 -3.31 0.19 12.85
C HIS A 214 -3.73 -0.58 11.59
N PHE A 215 -3.36 -1.85 11.57
CA PHE A 215 -3.88 -2.85 10.66
C PHE A 215 -5.06 -3.58 11.28
N HIS A 216 -6.00 -3.93 10.42
CA HIS A 216 -7.00 -4.96 10.64
C HIS A 216 -6.45 -6.31 10.17
N TYR A 217 -6.93 -7.40 10.76
CA TYR A 217 -6.52 -8.75 10.40
C TYR A 217 -7.70 -9.71 10.22
N ILE A 218 -7.62 -10.55 9.20
CA ILE A 218 -8.54 -11.68 8.98
C ILE A 218 -7.83 -12.81 8.23
N SER A 219 -8.38 -14.02 8.26
CA SER A 219 -7.83 -15.19 7.59
C SER A 219 -8.94 -16.18 7.22
N SER A 220 -8.58 -17.24 6.49
CA SER A 220 -9.42 -18.42 6.23
C SER A 220 -10.09 -18.97 7.50
N ALA A 221 -9.40 -18.93 8.65
CA ALA A 221 -9.88 -19.41 9.95
C ALA A 221 -11.17 -18.73 10.45
N PHE A 222 -11.55 -17.59 9.85
CA PHE A 222 -12.76 -16.85 10.18
C PHE A 222 -14.01 -17.40 9.47
N GLY A 223 -13.87 -18.46 8.67
CA GLY A 223 -14.97 -19.13 7.98
C GLY A 223 -15.55 -18.26 6.85
N ILE A 224 -14.69 -17.55 6.13
CA ILE A 224 -15.02 -16.77 4.93
C ILE A 224 -14.01 -17.15 3.85
N SER A 225 -14.46 -17.27 2.59
CA SER A 225 -13.55 -17.51 1.47
C SER A 225 -12.71 -16.26 1.16
N LYS A 226 -11.56 -16.43 0.49
CA LYS A 226 -10.73 -15.31 0.03
C LYS A 226 -11.54 -14.41 -0.92
N ASP A 227 -12.28 -15.03 -1.85
CA ASP A 227 -13.03 -14.31 -2.89
C ASP A 227 -14.19 -13.50 -2.31
N ASP A 228 -14.99 -14.10 -1.41
CA ASP A 228 -16.08 -13.36 -0.72
C ASP A 228 -15.51 -12.17 0.08
N PHE A 229 -14.33 -12.35 0.68
CA PHE A 229 -13.69 -11.27 1.43
C PHE A 229 -13.19 -10.15 0.49
N ILE A 230 -12.58 -10.49 -0.64
CA ILE A 230 -12.19 -9.53 -1.68
C ILE A 230 -13.41 -8.77 -2.21
N GLU A 231 -14.51 -9.45 -2.52
CA GLU A 231 -15.76 -8.82 -2.99
C GLU A 231 -16.32 -7.85 -1.92
N SER A 232 -16.27 -8.24 -0.64
CA SER A 232 -16.68 -7.38 0.46
C SER A 232 -15.82 -6.11 0.57
N MET A 233 -14.51 -6.19 0.26
CA MET A 233 -13.63 -5.03 0.19
C MET A 233 -13.95 -4.15 -1.02
N GLN A 234 -14.22 -4.75 -2.19
CA GLN A 234 -14.59 -4.02 -3.40
C GLN A 234 -15.85 -3.18 -3.25
N THR A 235 -16.77 -3.59 -2.37
CA THR A 235 -18.01 -2.84 -2.06
C THR A 235 -17.85 -1.91 -0.85
N GLY A 236 -16.68 -1.88 -0.21
CA GLY A 236 -16.42 -1.11 1.01
C GLY A 236 -17.23 -1.59 2.22
N LYS A 237 -17.74 -2.83 2.18
CA LYS A 237 -18.54 -3.51 3.22
C LYS A 237 -17.79 -4.73 3.78
N TYR A 238 -16.47 -4.59 3.94
CA TYR A 238 -15.63 -5.67 4.42
C TYR A 238 -16.01 -6.10 5.84
N ARG A 239 -15.79 -7.38 6.13
CA ARG A 239 -16.01 -7.94 7.46
C ARG A 239 -14.99 -7.36 8.45
N SER A 240 -15.46 -6.55 9.39
CA SER A 240 -14.65 -6.10 10.52
C SER A 240 -14.35 -7.25 11.47
N THR A 241 -13.14 -7.26 12.03
CA THR A 241 -12.72 -8.20 13.07
C THR A 241 -12.27 -7.42 14.30
N PRO A 242 -12.27 -8.03 15.50
CA PRO A 242 -11.75 -7.36 16.70
C PRO A 242 -10.23 -7.25 16.73
N VAL A 243 -9.53 -7.76 15.71
CA VAL A 243 -8.07 -7.86 15.70
C VAL A 243 -7.47 -6.63 15.06
N HIS A 244 -6.84 -5.83 15.91
CA HIS A 244 -6.12 -4.61 15.52
C HIS A 244 -4.64 -4.78 15.92
N ILE A 245 -3.74 -4.43 15.00
CA ILE A 245 -2.29 -4.48 15.20
C ILE A 245 -1.78 -3.05 15.02
N ASP A 246 -1.18 -2.48 16.07
CA ASP A 246 -0.74 -1.08 16.02
C ASP A 246 0.32 -0.92 14.92
N LEU A 247 0.19 0.17 14.15
CA LEU A 247 1.13 0.58 13.13
C LEU A 247 1.92 1.79 13.63
N LEU A 248 3.20 1.59 13.91
CA LEU A 248 4.11 2.65 14.32
C LEU A 248 4.85 3.23 13.13
N GLU A 249 5.38 4.44 13.31
CA GLU A 249 6.26 5.13 12.35
C GLU A 249 5.58 5.41 10.99
N TYR A 250 4.25 5.33 10.92
CA TYR A 250 3.48 5.58 9.70
C TYR A 250 2.07 6.10 10.00
N GLY A 251 1.56 6.98 9.14
CA GLY A 251 0.25 7.60 9.34
C GLY A 251 0.25 8.68 10.42
N LYS A 252 -0.94 9.16 10.79
CA LYS A 252 -1.13 10.18 11.82
C LYS A 252 -1.04 9.57 13.20
N GLN A 253 0.16 9.59 13.79
CA GLN A 253 0.38 9.09 15.15
C GLN A 253 -0.31 10.00 16.18
N PRO A 254 -0.90 9.45 17.26
CA PRO A 254 -1.42 10.26 18.35
C PRO A 254 -0.28 10.99 19.06
N ASP A 255 -0.59 12.16 19.62
CA ASP A 255 0.38 12.91 20.42
C ASP A 255 0.83 12.06 21.62
N LYS A 256 2.13 12.10 21.94
CA LYS A 256 2.65 11.43 23.13
C LYS A 256 2.13 12.20 24.35
N GLU A 257 1.28 11.56 25.15
CA GLU A 257 0.93 12.01 26.51
C GLU A 257 2.17 12.06 27.41
#